data_AF-A0A832FXB2-F1
#
_entry.id   AF-A0A832FXB2-F1
#
_cell.length_a   1.000
_cell.length_b   1.000
_cell.length_c   1.000
_cell.angle_alpha   90.00
_cell.angle_beta   90.00
_cell.angle_gamma   90.00
#
_symmetry.space_group_name_H-M   'P 1'
#
loop_
_entity.id
_entity.type
_entity.pdbx_description
1 polymer ?
#
loop_
_entity_poly.entity_id
_entity_poly.type
_entity_poly.pdbx_seq_one_letter_code
_entity_poly.pdbx_strand_id
1 'polypeptide(L)'
;MSFPKKREDIEKITEEVESEHRHEQHHHHHGVEEHTANIQLLIDALSTRIAGLEDKIMKQSIDIARVYKVLAYIVEAIAVDDIEAKKKTLREALKILESP
;
A
#
# COMPACT_ATOMS: atom_id res chain seq x y z
N MET A 1 -9.19 2.88 -64.16
CA MET A 1 -8.94 3.66 -62.93
C MET A 1 -8.43 5.04 -63.35
N SER A 2 -9.16 6.09 -63.02
CA SER A 2 -8.76 7.47 -63.33
C SER A 2 -7.97 8.03 -62.15
N PHE A 3 -6.70 8.35 -62.36
CA PHE A 3 -5.89 9.08 -61.37
C PHE A 3 -6.53 10.46 -61.12
N PRO A 4 -6.66 10.91 -59.85
CA PRO A 4 -7.22 12.22 -59.55
C PRO A 4 -6.23 13.30 -60.03
N LYS A 5 -6.61 14.04 -61.07
CA LYS A 5 -5.79 15.08 -61.72
C LYS A 5 -6.33 16.49 -61.45
N LYS A 6 -6.77 16.78 -60.22
CA LYS A 6 -7.07 18.15 -59.78
C LYS A 6 -6.40 18.41 -58.44
N ARG A 7 -5.77 19.57 -58.28
CA ARG A 7 -5.06 19.98 -57.05
C ARG A 7 -5.97 19.97 -55.83
N GLU A 8 -7.23 20.37 -55.99
CA GLU A 8 -8.24 20.35 -54.94
C GLU A 8 -8.54 18.95 -54.40
N ASP A 9 -8.49 17.92 -55.26
CA ASP A 9 -8.72 16.54 -54.83
C ASP A 9 -7.54 16.03 -54.00
N ILE A 10 -6.31 16.45 -54.33
CA ILE A 10 -5.11 16.11 -53.57
C ILE A 10 -5.14 16.83 -52.21
N GLU A 11 -5.52 18.10 -52.17
CA GLU A 11 -5.62 18.89 -50.94
C GLU A 11 -6.65 18.30 -49.97
N LYS A 12 -7.82 17.88 -50.46
CA LYS A 12 -8.84 17.21 -49.64
C LYS A 12 -8.35 15.87 -49.10
N ILE A 13 -7.66 15.06 -49.91
CA ILE A 13 -7.09 13.79 -49.44
C ILE A 13 -6.04 14.06 -48.36
N THR A 14 -5.17 15.06 -48.52
CA THR A 14 -4.22 15.42 -47.46
C THR A 14 -4.90 15.92 -46.19
N GLU A 15 -5.97 16.71 -46.31
CA GLU A 15 -6.73 17.21 -45.17
C GLU A 15 -7.46 16.09 -44.42
N GLU A 16 -8.08 15.16 -45.14
CA GLU A 16 -8.71 13.96 -44.58
C GLU A 16 -7.66 13.06 -43.89
N VAL A 17 -6.54 12.77 -44.56
CA VAL A 17 -5.44 11.96 -43.98
C VAL A 17 -4.85 12.64 -42.74
N GLU A 18 -4.60 13.94 -42.77
CA GLU A 18 -4.10 14.68 -41.59
C GLU A 18 -5.13 14.75 -40.46
N SER A 19 -6.43 14.78 -40.77
CA SER A 19 -7.50 14.73 -39.77
C SER A 19 -7.58 13.35 -39.10
N GLU A 20 -7.50 12.27 -39.88
CA GLU A 20 -7.45 10.89 -39.37
C GLU A 20 -6.22 10.66 -38.49
N HIS A 21 -5.04 11.13 -38.90
CA HIS A 21 -3.82 11.02 -38.08
C HIS A 21 -3.90 11.84 -36.78
N ARG A 22 -4.56 13.01 -36.79
CA ARG A 22 -4.81 13.78 -35.56
C ARG A 22 -5.75 13.02 -34.63
N HIS A 23 -6.80 12.39 -35.15
CA HIS A 23 -7.73 11.58 -34.35
C HIS A 23 -7.06 10.34 -33.76
N GLU A 24 -6.22 9.62 -34.51
CA GLU A 24 -5.47 8.46 -34.00
C GLU A 24 -4.45 8.83 -32.91
N GLN A 25 -3.74 9.97 -33.05
CA GLN A 25 -2.82 10.47 -32.03
C GLN A 25 -3.54 10.83 -30.72
N HIS A 26 -4.73 11.41 -30.79
CA HIS A 26 -5.54 11.70 -29.60
C HIS A 26 -6.01 10.45 -28.87
N HIS A 27 -6.37 9.37 -29.60
CA HIS A 27 -6.76 8.09 -28.98
C HIS A 27 -5.59 7.40 -28.28
N HIS A 28 -4.38 7.45 -28.84
CA HIS A 28 -3.19 6.87 -28.20
C HIS A 28 -2.73 7.65 -26.96
N HIS A 29 -2.81 8.98 -26.97
CA HIS A 29 -2.41 9.78 -25.80
C HIS A 29 -3.36 9.58 -24.61
N HIS A 30 -4.67 9.52 -24.85
CA HIS A 30 -5.65 9.28 -23.77
C HIS A 30 -5.54 7.88 -23.17
N GLY A 31 -5.28 6.84 -23.98
CA GLY A 31 -5.10 5.48 -23.45
C GLY A 31 -3.87 5.37 -22.53
N VAL A 32 -2.74 5.96 -22.92
CA VAL A 32 -1.53 5.93 -22.09
C VAL A 32 -1.72 6.73 -20.80
N GLU A 33 -2.31 7.93 -20.87
CA GLU A 33 -2.59 8.75 -19.69
C GLU A 33 -3.55 8.06 -18.71
N GLU A 34 -4.61 7.44 -19.20
CA GLU A 34 -5.55 6.66 -18.38
C GLU A 34 -4.86 5.46 -17.71
N HIS A 35 -4.04 4.72 -18.45
CA HIS A 35 -3.26 3.61 -17.88
C HIS A 35 -2.26 4.10 -16.83
N THR A 36 -1.58 5.23 -17.04
CA THR A 36 -0.66 5.81 -16.04
C THR A 36 -1.40 6.29 -14.79
N ALA A 37 -2.58 6.91 -14.94
CA ALA A 37 -3.41 7.32 -13.82
C ALA A 37 -3.90 6.11 -13.00
N ASN A 38 -4.32 5.04 -13.67
CA ASN A 38 -4.70 3.79 -13.01
C ASN A 38 -3.52 3.13 -12.28
N ILE A 39 -2.33 3.12 -12.89
CA ILE A 39 -1.11 2.64 -12.22
C ILE A 39 -0.80 3.49 -10.99
N GLN A 40 -0.93 4.82 -11.07
CA GLN A 40 -0.72 5.69 -9.93
C GLN A 40 -1.69 5.39 -8.77
N LEU A 41 -2.98 5.23 -9.07
CA LEU A 41 -3.99 4.85 -8.07
C LEU A 41 -3.65 3.50 -7.40
N LEU A 42 -3.18 2.53 -8.17
CA LEU A 42 -2.75 1.23 -7.63
C LEU A 42 -1.50 1.38 -6.75
N ILE A 43 -0.53 2.20 -7.15
CA ILE A 43 0.66 2.49 -6.34
C ILE A 43 0.27 3.17 -5.02
N ASP A 44 -0.65 4.13 -5.04
CA ASP A 44 -1.12 4.84 -3.85
C ASP A 44 -1.87 3.89 -2.90
N ALA A 45 -2.71 3.01 -3.45
CA ALA A 45 -3.42 1.99 -2.70
C ALA A 45 -2.44 0.97 -2.07
N LEU A 46 -1.43 0.53 -2.82
CA LEU A 46 -0.39 -0.36 -2.31
C LEU A 46 0.43 0.32 -1.22
N SER A 47 0.81 1.58 -1.40
CA SER A 47 1.56 2.37 -0.42
C SER A 47 0.79 2.51 0.90
N THR A 48 -0.51 2.82 0.80
CA THR A 48 -1.39 2.87 1.97
C THR A 48 -1.49 1.52 2.68
N ARG A 49 -1.58 0.43 1.91
CA ARG A 49 -1.65 -0.93 2.47
C ARG A 49 -0.34 -1.32 3.15
N ILE A 50 0.81 -0.95 2.57
CA ILE A 50 2.14 -1.19 3.17
C ILE A 50 2.23 -0.46 4.50
N ALA A 51 1.92 0.85 4.55
CA ALA A 51 1.94 1.62 5.78
C ALA A 51 1.01 1.01 6.86
N GLY A 52 -0.18 0.54 6.47
CA GLY A 52 -1.09 -0.13 7.37
C GLY A 52 -0.60 -1.50 7.87
N LEU A 53 0.22 -2.21 7.08
CA LEU A 53 0.86 -3.45 7.51
C LEU A 53 2.03 -3.18 8.46
N GLU A 54 2.83 -2.15 8.19
CA GLU A 54 3.94 -1.74 9.05
C GLU A 54 3.45 -1.34 10.45
N ASP A 55 2.38 -0.55 10.55
CA ASP A 55 1.76 -0.19 11.83
C ASP A 55 1.25 -1.42 12.60
N LYS A 56 0.61 -2.37 11.89
CA LYS A 56 0.16 -3.64 12.51
C LYS A 56 1.34 -4.48 13.01
N ILE A 57 2.42 -4.58 12.23
CA ILE A 57 3.63 -5.31 12.63
C ILE A 57 4.26 -4.67 13.87
N MET A 58 4.34 -3.34 13.92
CA MET A 58 4.88 -2.63 15.07
C MET A 58 4.03 -2.89 16.33
N LYS A 59 2.71 -2.79 16.23
CA LYS A 59 1.78 -3.10 17.33
C LYS A 59 1.93 -4.54 17.81
N GLN A 60 1.93 -5.51 16.89
CA GLN A 60 2.12 -6.92 17.22
C GLN A 60 3.48 -7.18 17.87
N SER A 61 4.54 -6.49 17.44
CA SER A 61 5.87 -6.62 18.04
C SER A 61 5.89 -6.12 19.49
N ILE A 62 5.18 -5.03 19.77
CA ILE A 62 5.00 -4.51 21.14
C ILE A 62 4.23 -5.53 22.00
N ASP A 63 3.13 -6.08 21.48
CA ASP A 63 2.32 -7.07 22.19
C ASP A 63 3.12 -8.34 22.51
N ILE A 64 3.89 -8.84 21.54
CA ILE A 64 4.79 -9.98 21.74
C ILE A 64 5.80 -9.68 22.85
N ALA A 65 6.43 -8.50 22.83
CA ALA A 65 7.38 -8.11 23.87
C ALA A 65 6.71 -8.03 25.26
N ARG A 66 5.46 -7.55 25.34
CA ARG A 66 4.68 -7.54 26.58
C ARG A 66 4.41 -8.96 27.10
N VAL A 67 4.01 -9.88 26.22
CA VAL A 67 3.81 -11.30 26.57
C VAL A 67 5.09 -11.91 27.14
N TYR A 68 6.24 -11.70 26.49
CA TYR A 68 7.52 -12.22 26.99
C TYR A 68 7.89 -11.65 28.37
N LYS A 69 7.63 -10.37 28.62
CA LYS A 69 7.86 -9.77 29.95
C LYS A 69 6.96 -10.40 31.02
N VAL A 70 5.68 -10.60 30.72
CA VAL A 70 4.75 -11.27 31.65
C VAL A 70 5.21 -12.69 31.94
N LEU A 71 5.63 -13.45 30.92
CA LEU A 71 6.18 -14.79 31.09
C LEU A 71 7.43 -14.79 31.96
N ALA A 72 8.34 -13.82 31.78
CA ALA A 72 9.53 -13.70 32.61
C ALA A 72 9.17 -13.52 34.10
N TYR A 73 8.20 -12.66 34.42
CA TYR A 73 7.71 -12.50 35.79
C TYR A 73 7.03 -13.76 36.34
N ILE A 74 6.30 -14.51 35.51
CA ILE A 74 5.70 -15.79 35.93
C ILE A 74 6.80 -16.80 36.29
N VAL A 75 7.84 -16.91 35.45
CA VAL A 75 8.98 -17.81 35.70
C VAL A 75 9.74 -17.40 36.96
N GLU A 76 10.00 -16.10 37.13
CA GLU A 76 10.63 -15.56 38.34
C GLU A 76 9.79 -15.86 39.59
N ALA A 77 8.47 -15.68 39.52
CA ALA A 77 7.57 -16.01 40.61
C ALA A 77 7.63 -17.51 40.96
N ILE A 78 7.71 -18.40 39.98
CA ILE A 78 7.84 -19.85 40.23
C ILE A 78 9.17 -20.18 40.94
N ALA A 79 10.26 -19.49 40.58
CA ALA A 79 11.60 -19.72 41.11
C ALA A 79 11.82 -19.15 42.53
N VAL A 80 10.87 -18.39 43.08
CA VAL A 80 10.96 -17.76 44.40
C VAL A 80 10.18 -18.57 45.43
N ASP A 81 10.85 -18.92 46.53
CA ASP A 81 10.28 -19.65 47.66
C ASP A 81 9.48 -18.75 48.63
N ASP A 82 9.81 -17.46 48.71
CA ASP A 82 9.10 -16.50 49.53
C ASP A 82 7.74 -16.09 48.91
N ILE A 83 6.67 -16.27 49.69
CA ILE A 83 5.30 -15.97 49.27
C ILE A 83 5.11 -14.47 49.00
N GLU A 84 5.71 -13.60 49.81
CA GLU A 84 5.52 -12.16 49.64
C GLU A 84 6.27 -11.62 48.40
N ALA A 85 7.50 -12.08 48.17
CA ALA A 85 8.22 -11.83 46.93
C ALA A 85 7.46 -12.37 45.71
N LYS A 86 6.92 -13.60 45.76
CA LYS A 86 6.07 -14.17 44.71
C LYS A 86 4.86 -13.29 44.41
N LYS A 87 4.13 -12.83 45.43
CA LYS A 87 2.99 -11.90 45.25
C LYS A 87 3.42 -10.58 44.61
N LYS A 88 4.57 -10.03 45.01
CA LYS A 88 5.12 -8.81 44.42
C LYS A 88 5.41 -9.00 42.93
N THR A 89 6.08 -10.08 42.55
CA THR A 89 6.41 -10.39 41.15
C THR A 89 5.14 -10.56 40.29
N LEU A 90 4.13 -11.26 40.81
CA LEU A 90 2.85 -11.43 40.12
C LEU A 90 2.06 -10.11 39.97
N ARG A 91 2.19 -9.17 40.93
CA ARG A 91 1.60 -7.83 40.79
C ARG A 91 2.26 -7.02 39.68
N GLU A 92 3.57 -7.15 39.49
CA GLU A 92 4.26 -6.49 38.36
C GLU A 92 3.81 -7.08 37.02
N ALA A 93 3.62 -8.40 36.94
CA ALA A 93 3.03 -9.05 35.76
C ALA A 93 1.62 -8.52 35.45
N LEU A 94 0.77 -8.37 36.47
CA LEU A 94 -0.58 -7.80 36.33
C LEU A 94 -0.57 -6.37 35.81
N LYS A 95 0.30 -5.50 36.33
CA LYS A 95 0.42 -4.12 35.83
C LYS A 95 0.74 -4.06 34.33
N ILE A 96 1.54 -4.98 33.82
CA ILE A 96 1.87 -5.03 32.38
C ILE A 96 0.66 -5.47 31.55
N LEU A 97 -0.18 -6.35 32.08
CA LEU A 97 -1.41 -6.79 31.42
C LEU A 97 -2.51 -5.71 31.45
N GLU A 98 -2.57 -4.94 32.54
CA GLU A 98 -3.55 -3.86 32.73
C GLU A 98 -3.15 -2.54 32.05
N SER A 99 -1.88 -2.37 31.69
CA SER A 99 -1.44 -1.24 30.89
C SER A 99 -2.20 -1.23 29.55
N PRO A 100 -2.62 -0.07 29.01
CA PRO A 100 -3.04 0.02 27.61
C PRO A 100 -1.89 -0.37 26.68
#